data_AF-A0A7W8M688-F1
#
_entry.id   AF-A0A7W8M688-F1
#
_cell.length_a   1.000
_cell.length_b   1.000
_cell.length_c   1.000
_cell.angle_alpha   90.00
_cell.angle_beta   90.00
_cell.angle_gamma   90.00
#
_symmetry.space_group_name_H-M   'P 1'
#
loop_
_entity.id
_entity.type
_entity.pdbx_description
1 polymer ?
#
loop_
_entity_poly.entity_id
_entity_poly.type
_entity_poly.pdbx_seq_one_letter_code
_entity_poly.pdbx_strand_id
1 'polypeptide(L)'
;MATWSTQPPSYVEGQDATSCQYHAVDFLYGDNFAIYPWVGTSPDMRERQLEAMNNSEISPYLGFALDTTTVQNEITAVSNVIAEYKFALEYGTIDPGTELPKFIERLDESGAQKIIDQAQRQLDEWLAQQN
;
A
#
# COMPACT_ATOMS: atom_id res chain seq x y z
N MET A 1 3.55 -28.23 33.22
CA MET A 1 4.00 -26.98 32.56
C MET A 1 4.45 -27.38 31.18
N ALA A 2 3.75 -26.97 30.12
CA ALA A 2 4.19 -27.24 28.76
C ALA A 2 5.49 -26.46 28.51
N THR A 3 6.59 -27.17 28.29
CA THR A 3 7.86 -26.59 27.83
C THR A 3 7.65 -26.18 26.38
N TRP A 4 7.28 -24.93 26.16
CA TRP A 4 7.26 -24.36 24.81
C TRP A 4 8.68 -24.46 24.25
N SER A 5 8.80 -25.05 23.06
CA SER A 5 10.09 -25.30 22.43
C SER A 5 10.80 -23.96 22.19
N THR A 6 12.09 -23.88 22.47
CA THR A 6 12.95 -22.73 22.15
C THR A 6 13.36 -22.70 20.68
N GLN A 7 12.77 -23.56 19.83
CA GLN A 7 13.09 -23.64 18.42
C GLN A 7 12.26 -22.60 17.65
N PRO A 8 12.87 -21.88 16.69
CA PRO A 8 12.15 -20.98 15.81
C PRO A 8 11.04 -21.73 15.06
N PRO A 9 9.93 -21.06 14.74
CA PRO A 9 8.80 -21.72 14.10
C PRO A 9 9.21 -22.28 12.72
N SER A 10 8.71 -23.48 12.42
CA SER A 10 8.99 -24.25 11.20
C SER A 10 7.73 -25.01 10.74
N TYR A 11 7.77 -25.57 9.53
CA TYR A 11 6.69 -26.43 9.06
C TYR A 11 6.55 -27.67 9.93
N VAL A 12 5.34 -28.24 9.96
CA VAL A 12 5.10 -29.58 10.50
C VAL A 12 6.01 -30.56 9.76
N GLU A 13 6.57 -31.53 10.49
CA GLU A 13 7.47 -32.53 9.90
C GLU A 13 6.85 -33.19 8.65
N GLY A 14 7.63 -33.23 7.57
CA GLY A 14 7.19 -33.78 6.28
C GLY A 14 6.30 -32.86 5.44
N GLN A 15 6.02 -31.64 5.90
CA GLN A 15 5.30 -30.61 5.14
C GLN A 15 6.22 -29.46 4.72
N ASP A 16 5.77 -28.72 3.72
CA ASP A 16 6.41 -27.54 3.16
C ASP A 16 5.39 -26.44 2.84
N ALA A 17 5.85 -25.38 2.17
CA ALA A 17 5.01 -24.24 1.78
C ALA A 17 3.80 -24.63 0.90
N THR A 18 3.83 -25.76 0.20
CA THR A 18 2.76 -26.20 -0.72
C THR A 18 1.81 -27.22 -0.10
N SER A 19 2.23 -27.87 0.99
CA SER A 19 1.49 -28.97 1.64
C SER A 19 0.99 -28.63 3.04
N CYS A 20 1.51 -27.56 3.67
CA CYS A 20 1.09 -27.14 4.99
C CYS A 20 -0.19 -26.31 4.98
N GLN A 21 -1.29 -26.88 5.49
CA GLN A 21 -2.61 -26.23 5.54
C GLN A 21 -2.74 -25.11 6.57
N TYR A 22 -1.85 -25.08 7.57
CA TYR A 22 -1.91 -24.13 8.71
C TYR A 22 -0.75 -23.14 8.73
N HIS A 23 -0.03 -22.99 7.62
CA HIS A 23 0.96 -21.92 7.47
C HIS A 23 0.29 -20.64 6.97
N ALA A 24 0.62 -19.52 7.59
CA ALA A 24 0.05 -18.22 7.26
C ALA A 24 1.16 -17.18 7.07
N VAL A 25 0.88 -16.13 6.29
CA VAL A 25 1.84 -15.05 6.06
C VAL A 25 1.87 -14.11 7.27
N ASP A 26 3.07 -13.79 7.75
CA ASP A 26 3.30 -13.11 9.04
C ASP A 26 2.75 -11.67 9.08
N PHE A 27 2.85 -10.94 7.97
CA PHE A 27 2.38 -9.55 7.88
C PHE A 27 0.86 -9.37 8.10
N LEU A 28 0.06 -10.44 8.02
CA LEU A 28 -1.40 -10.37 8.19
C LEU A 28 -1.85 -10.42 9.67
N TYR A 29 -1.01 -10.88 10.58
CA TYR A 29 -1.43 -11.20 11.95
C TYR A 29 -0.64 -10.45 13.01
N GLY A 30 -1.37 -9.65 13.80
CA GLY A 30 -0.87 -9.07 15.05
C GLY A 30 0.39 -8.21 14.90
N ASP A 31 1.05 -8.02 16.04
CA ASP A 31 2.32 -7.32 16.10
C ASP A 31 3.45 -8.22 15.60
N ASN A 32 4.00 -7.88 14.43
CA ASN A 32 5.07 -8.64 13.80
C ASN A 32 6.40 -8.56 14.58
N PHE A 33 6.60 -7.53 15.40
CA PHE A 33 7.82 -7.39 16.20
C PHE A 33 7.85 -8.31 17.42
N ALA A 34 6.70 -8.86 17.82
CA ALA A 34 6.58 -9.81 18.93
C ALA A 34 6.72 -11.29 18.52
N ILE A 35 6.75 -11.57 17.21
CA ILE A 35 6.76 -12.95 16.67
C ILE A 35 8.18 -13.37 16.30
N TYR A 36 8.57 -14.59 16.69
CA TYR A 36 9.86 -15.17 16.33
C TYR A 36 10.05 -15.30 14.81
N PRO A 37 11.25 -14.97 14.27
CA PRO A 37 11.58 -15.21 12.87
C PRO A 37 11.48 -16.70 12.51
N TRP A 38 10.99 -16.99 11.30
CA TRP A 38 10.86 -18.36 10.79
C TRP A 38 12.23 -18.98 10.48
N VAL A 39 12.34 -20.31 10.53
CA VAL A 39 13.56 -21.02 10.10
C VAL A 39 13.95 -20.59 8.67
N GLY A 40 15.22 -20.23 8.48
CA GLY A 40 15.76 -19.76 7.20
C GLY A 40 15.72 -18.23 7.03
N THR A 41 15.07 -17.52 7.95
CA THR A 41 15.19 -16.07 8.07
C THR A 41 16.26 -15.68 9.09
N SER A 42 16.75 -14.44 9.00
CA SER A 42 17.76 -13.96 9.95
C SER A 42 17.16 -13.81 11.36
N PRO A 43 17.83 -14.30 12.42
CA PRO A 43 17.34 -14.16 13.80
C PRO A 43 17.13 -12.71 14.25
N ASP A 44 17.89 -11.76 13.68
CA ASP A 44 17.85 -10.33 13.97
C ASP A 44 16.85 -9.55 13.08
N MET A 45 16.09 -10.23 12.21
CA MET A 45 15.23 -9.57 11.22
C MET A 45 14.26 -8.57 11.88
N ARG A 46 13.65 -8.94 13.01
CA ARG A 46 12.67 -8.09 13.70
C ARG A 46 13.31 -6.82 14.27
N GLU A 47 14.52 -6.94 14.81
CA GLU A 47 15.28 -5.81 15.33
C GLU A 47 15.61 -4.82 14.21
N ARG A 48 16.09 -5.33 13.07
CA ARG A 48 16.38 -4.50 11.89
C ARG A 48 15.14 -3.84 11.30
N GLN A 49 14.00 -4.55 11.28
CA GLN A 49 12.73 -3.98 10.83
C GLN A 49 12.25 -2.87 11.76
N LEU A 50 12.33 -3.08 13.08
CA LEU A 50 11.93 -2.09 14.09
C LEU A 50 12.84 -0.85 14.05
N GLU A 51 14.14 -1.04 13.90
CA GLU A 51 15.11 0.04 13.71
C GLU A 51 14.80 0.84 12.44
N ALA A 52 14.57 0.17 11.31
CA ALA A 52 14.21 0.82 10.06
C ALA A 52 12.89 1.61 10.16
N MET A 53 11.88 1.06 10.85
CA MET A 53 10.60 1.74 11.08
C MET A 53 10.79 2.99 11.95
N ASN A 54 11.51 2.88 13.07
CA ASN A 54 11.74 3.99 13.99
C ASN A 54 12.57 5.12 13.36
N ASN A 55 13.44 4.80 12.41
CA ASN A 55 14.28 5.77 11.71
C ASN A 55 13.67 6.24 10.37
N SER A 56 12.46 5.79 10.02
CA SER A 56 11.81 6.18 8.77
C SER A 56 11.29 7.61 8.83
N GLU A 57 11.41 8.34 7.72
CA GLU A 57 10.77 9.64 7.59
C GLU A 57 9.25 9.46 7.48
N ILE A 58 8.51 10.13 8.35
CA ILE A 58 7.06 10.14 8.31
C ILE A 58 6.61 11.18 7.29
N SER A 59 5.75 10.78 6.35
CA SER A 59 5.15 11.70 5.39
C SER A 59 4.45 12.86 6.12
N PRO A 60 4.67 14.13 5.72
CA PRO A 60 3.97 15.28 6.30
C PRO A 60 2.45 15.22 6.07
N TYR A 61 1.98 14.33 5.19
CA TYR A 61 0.58 14.15 4.85
C TYR A 61 -0.02 12.88 5.47
N LEU A 62 0.72 12.16 6.33
CA LEU A 62 0.20 10.97 7.00
C LEU A 62 -1.01 11.34 7.86
N GLY A 63 -2.14 10.68 7.61
CA GLY A 63 -3.40 10.93 8.32
C GLY A 63 -4.35 11.91 7.62
N PHE A 64 -3.92 12.58 6.55
CA PHE A 64 -4.82 13.33 5.68
C PHE A 64 -5.72 12.36 4.90
N ALA A 65 -7.02 12.67 4.84
CA ALA A 65 -8.00 11.96 4.03
C ALA A 65 -8.89 12.98 3.33
N LEU A 66 -8.95 12.90 2.00
CA LEU A 66 -9.79 13.76 1.17
C LEU A 66 -11.27 13.45 1.40
N ASP A 67 -12.06 14.47 1.75
CA ASP A 67 -13.51 14.41 1.64
C ASP A 67 -13.93 14.55 0.17
N THR A 68 -14.46 13.45 -0.37
CA THR A 68 -14.84 13.30 -1.78
C THR A 68 -16.28 13.67 -2.08
N THR A 69 -17.08 14.06 -1.08
CA THR A 69 -18.53 14.23 -1.21
C THR A 69 -18.94 15.18 -2.33
N THR A 70 -18.18 16.25 -2.56
CA THR A 70 -18.47 17.27 -3.60
C THR A 70 -17.94 16.94 -4.99
N VAL A 71 -17.11 15.90 -5.12
CA VAL A 71 -16.42 15.53 -6.38
C VAL A 71 -16.67 14.06 -6.77
N GLN A 72 -17.71 13.44 -6.22
CA GLN A 72 -18.00 12.02 -6.41
C GLN A 72 -18.28 11.65 -7.88
N ASN A 73 -18.89 12.57 -8.63
CA ASN A 73 -19.18 12.39 -10.05
C ASN A 73 -17.90 12.38 -10.87
N GLU A 74 -17.01 13.36 -10.64
CA GLU A 74 -15.69 13.45 -11.26
C GLU A 74 -14.85 12.21 -10.94
N ILE A 75 -14.84 11.76 -9.68
CA ILE A 75 -14.13 10.52 -9.28
C ILE A 75 -14.62 9.32 -10.08
N THR A 76 -15.94 9.20 -10.29
CA THR A 76 -16.52 8.10 -11.07
C THR A 76 -16.10 8.18 -12.52
N ALA A 77 -16.17 9.37 -13.14
CA ALA A 77 -15.77 9.57 -14.54
C ALA A 77 -14.27 9.29 -14.74
N VAL A 78 -13.41 9.84 -13.87
CA VAL A 78 -11.97 9.62 -13.87
C VAL A 78 -11.62 8.14 -13.66
N SER A 79 -12.30 7.45 -12.75
CA SER A 79 -12.08 6.02 -12.49
C SER A 79 -12.35 5.15 -13.73
N ASN A 80 -13.35 5.50 -14.53
CA ASN A 80 -13.63 4.79 -15.77
C ASN A 80 -12.49 4.97 -16.79
N VAL A 81 -11.98 6.19 -16.95
CA VAL A 81 -10.82 6.45 -17.82
C VAL A 81 -9.58 5.70 -17.32
N ILE A 82 -9.30 5.71 -16.01
CA ILE A 82 -8.21 4.94 -15.43
C ILE A 82 -8.36 3.46 -15.77
N ALA A 83 -9.54 2.87 -15.60
CA ALA A 83 -9.77 1.45 -15.88
C ALA A 83 -9.47 1.06 -17.34
N GLU A 84 -9.70 1.96 -18.29
CA GLU A 84 -9.42 1.73 -19.71
C GLU A 84 -7.92 1.70 -20.04
N TYR A 85 -7.11 2.53 -19.39
CA TYR A 85 -5.67 2.69 -19.73
C TYR A 85 -4.70 2.01 -18.76
N LYS A 86 -5.07 1.86 -17.49
CA LYS A 86 -4.15 1.49 -16.38
C LYS A 86 -3.30 0.28 -16.71
N PHE A 87 -3.92 -0.85 -17.06
CA PHE A 87 -3.17 -2.08 -17.31
C PHE A 87 -2.24 -1.98 -18.52
N ALA A 88 -2.69 -1.32 -19.58
CA ALA A 88 -1.89 -1.21 -20.79
C ALA A 88 -0.65 -0.31 -20.58
N LEU A 89 -0.81 0.79 -19.86
CA LEU A 89 0.30 1.68 -19.50
C LEU A 89 1.24 1.04 -18.47
N GLU A 90 0.72 0.39 -17.42
CA GLU A 90 1.54 -0.20 -16.35
C GLU A 90 2.32 -1.43 -16.80
N TYR A 91 1.72 -2.28 -17.64
CA TYR A 91 2.40 -3.45 -18.19
C TYR A 91 3.20 -3.14 -19.47
N GLY A 92 3.19 -1.89 -19.92
CA GLY A 92 3.95 -1.44 -21.08
C GLY A 92 3.50 -2.10 -22.40
N THR A 93 2.21 -2.42 -22.53
CA THR A 93 1.67 -3.04 -23.75
C THR A 93 1.29 -2.03 -24.83
N ILE A 94 1.33 -0.73 -24.50
CA ILE A 94 1.12 0.40 -25.43
C ILE A 94 2.26 1.41 -25.32
N ASP A 95 2.48 2.21 -26.37
CA ASP A 95 3.52 3.23 -26.38
C ASP A 95 3.13 4.44 -25.51
N PRO A 96 3.85 4.72 -24.41
CA PRO A 96 3.56 5.88 -23.58
C PRO A 96 3.80 7.21 -24.32
N GLY A 97 4.65 7.24 -25.35
CA GLY A 97 4.89 8.46 -26.14
C GLY A 97 3.64 8.98 -26.85
N THR A 98 2.70 8.08 -27.20
CA THR A 98 1.46 8.43 -27.89
C THR A 98 0.22 8.29 -27.03
N GLU A 99 0.18 7.30 -26.14
CA GLU A 99 -1.03 6.98 -25.37
C GLU A 99 -1.10 7.70 -24.03
N LEU A 100 0.03 8.04 -23.40
CA LEU A 100 0.03 8.80 -22.15
C LEU A 100 -0.57 10.21 -22.32
N PRO A 101 -0.27 10.99 -23.38
CA PRO A 101 -0.91 12.29 -23.59
C PRO A 101 -2.43 12.20 -23.75
N LYS A 102 -2.93 11.22 -24.51
CA LYS A 102 -4.38 10.98 -24.69
C LYS A 102 -5.05 10.60 -23.37
N PHE A 103 -4.37 9.78 -22.56
CA PHE A 103 -4.86 9.41 -21.24
C PHE A 103 -4.99 10.66 -20.34
N ILE A 104 -3.97 11.51 -20.28
CA ILE A 104 -4.00 12.76 -19.51
C ILE A 104 -5.13 13.68 -19.98
N GLU A 105 -5.28 13.89 -21.28
CA GLU A 105 -6.37 14.70 -21.85
C GLU A 105 -7.75 14.16 -21.42
N ARG A 106 -7.96 12.85 -21.52
CA ARG A 106 -9.23 12.22 -21.09
C ARG A 106 -9.47 12.31 -19.58
N LEU A 107 -8.42 12.27 -18.76
CA LEU A 107 -8.54 12.49 -17.31
C LEU A 107 -9.01 13.93 -17.04
N ASP A 108 -8.40 14.91 -17.70
CA ASP A 108 -8.75 16.33 -17.55
C ASP A 108 -10.20 16.61 -17.99
N GLU A 109 -10.60 16.09 -19.15
CA GLU A 109 -11.98 16.16 -19.65
C GLU A 109 -12.99 15.51 -18.69
N SER A 110 -12.57 14.47 -17.97
CA SER A 110 -13.39 13.76 -16.98
C SER A 110 -13.42 14.47 -15.62
N GLY A 111 -12.73 15.59 -15.46
CA GLY A 111 -12.75 16.42 -14.26
C GLY A 111 -11.64 16.13 -13.26
N ALA A 112 -10.53 15.49 -13.67
CA ALA A 112 -9.38 15.24 -12.78
C ALA A 112 -8.87 16.53 -12.11
N GLN A 113 -8.82 17.66 -12.83
CA GLN A 113 -8.40 18.94 -12.26
C GLN A 113 -9.29 19.39 -11.09
N LYS A 114 -10.61 19.15 -11.14
CA LYS A 114 -11.50 19.51 -10.02
C LYS A 114 -11.21 18.69 -8.77
N ILE A 115 -10.85 17.41 -8.93
CA ILE A 115 -10.44 16.54 -7.81
C ILE A 115 -9.14 17.06 -7.22
N ILE A 116 -8.18 17.42 -8.07
CA ILE A 116 -6.87 17.98 -7.67
C ILE A 116 -7.06 19.29 -6.90
N ASP A 117 -7.88 20.22 -7.41
CA ASP A 117 -8.14 21.50 -6.76
C ASP A 117 -8.82 21.33 -5.39
N GLN A 118 -9.77 20.40 -5.30
CA GLN A 118 -10.43 20.05 -4.03
C GLN A 118 -9.45 19.43 -3.04
N ALA A 119 -8.59 18.50 -3.50
CA ALA A 119 -7.58 17.87 -2.68
C ALA A 119 -6.57 18.90 -2.15
N GLN A 120 -6.10 19.80 -3.01
CA GLN A 120 -5.17 20.85 -2.62
C GLN A 120 -5.78 21.79 -1.57
N ARG A 121 -7.00 22.26 -1.80
CA ARG A 121 -7.71 23.12 -0.84
C ARG A 121 -7.85 22.45 0.53
N GLN A 122 -8.31 21.20 0.57
CA GLN A 122 -8.48 20.49 1.85
C GLN A 122 -7.16 20.15 2.51
N LEU A 123 -6.12 19.85 1.73
CA LEU A 123 -4.79 19.60 2.27
C LEU A 123 -4.22 20.87 2.90
N ASP A 124 -4.36 22.03 2.26
CA ASP A 124 -3.94 23.32 2.79
C ASP A 124 -4.69 23.68 4.08
N GLU A 125 -6.01 23.48 4.09
CA GLU A 125 -6.86 23.66 5.28
C GLU A 125 -6.46 22.72 6.43
N TRP A 126 -6.13 21.46 6.12
CA TRP A 126 -5.68 20.46 7.11
C TRP A 126 -4.30 20.80 7.68
N LEU A 127 -3.32 21.15 6.82
CA LEU A 127 -1.98 21.55 7.23
C LEU A 127 -2.01 22.78 8.14
N ALA A 128 -2.89 23.75 7.87
CA ALA A 128 -3.05 24.93 8.70
C ALA A 128 -3.53 24.61 10.14
N GLN A 129 -4.22 23.48 10.33
CA GLN A 129 -4.72 23.01 11.63
C GLN A 129 -3.70 22.17 12.41
N GLN A 130 -2.62 21.70 11.77
CA GLN A 130 -1.56 20.90 12.41
C GLN A 130 -0.50 21.74 13.16
N ASN A 131 -0.75 23.05 13.34
CA ASN A 131 0.09 23.96 14.12
C ASN A 131 -0.18 23.87 15.63
#